data_AF-A0AAI8MNY7-F1
#
_entry.id   AF-A0AAI8MNY7-F1
#
_cell.length_a   1.000
_cell.length_b   1.000
_cell.length_c   1.000
_cell.angle_alpha   90.00
_cell.angle_beta   90.00
_cell.angle_gamma   90.00
#
_symmetry.space_group_name_H-M   'P 1'
#
loop_
_entity.id
_entity.type
_entity.pdbx_description
1 polymer ?
#
loop_
_entity_poly.entity_id
_entity_poly.type
_entity_poly.pdbx_seq_one_letter_code
_entity_poly.pdbx_strand_id
1 'polypeptide(L)'
;MLTLYELNTMLTNDSLANDKALKEYKEAKAYYHGHQLAAQELEKLARRGQIPIYENIYKMICDKILGYKIQSLQEIKVSGRQEQDKPLANLLNDLLRVFNSQKDYEKEILTCLWGKA
;
A
#
# COMPACT_ATOMS: atom_id res chain seq x y z
N MET A 1 -29.00 -18.74 11.00
CA MET A 1 -29.34 -17.31 11.11
C MET A 1 -28.50 -16.78 12.26
N LEU A 2 -27.73 -15.71 12.07
CA LEU A 2 -26.92 -15.14 13.15
C LEU A 2 -27.85 -14.52 14.21
N THR A 3 -27.51 -14.71 15.47
CA THR A 3 -28.21 -14.11 16.59
C THR A 3 -27.91 -12.61 16.68
N LEU A 4 -28.80 -11.86 17.33
CA LEU A 4 -28.62 -10.42 17.56
C LEU A 4 -27.30 -10.12 18.30
N TYR A 5 -26.89 -11.01 19.21
CA TYR A 5 -25.65 -10.91 19.96
C TYR A 5 -24.41 -11.07 19.06
N GLU A 6 -24.42 -12.06 18.16
CA GLU A 6 -23.33 -12.31 17.21
C GLU A 6 -23.17 -11.13 16.24
N LEU A 7 -24.28 -10.60 15.71
CA LEU A 7 -24.25 -9.44 14.82
C LEU A 7 -23.68 -8.19 15.50
N ASN A 8 -24.07 -7.93 16.75
CA ASN A 8 -23.59 -6.77 17.48
C ASN A 8 -22.11 -6.89 17.85
N THR A 9 -21.66 -8.13 18.15
CA THR A 9 -20.25 -8.43 18.42
C THR A 9 -19.40 -8.25 17.17
N MET A 10 -19.85 -8.74 16.01
CA MET A 10 -19.17 -8.54 14.72
C MET A 10 -19.04 -7.06 14.38
N LEU A 11 -20.15 -6.30 14.46
CA LEU A 11 -20.14 -4.87 14.17
C LEU A 11 -19.18 -4.10 15.09
N THR A 12 -19.17 -4.43 16.38
CA THR A 12 -18.28 -3.78 17.35
C THR A 12 -16.82 -4.06 17.03
N ASN A 13 -16.49 -5.31 16.71
CA ASN A 13 -15.12 -5.71 16.35
C ASN A 13 -14.66 -5.03 15.06
N ASP A 14 -15.51 -4.98 14.03
CA ASP A 14 -15.20 -4.33 12.76
C ASP A 14 -15.02 -2.82 12.93
N SER A 15 -15.88 -2.18 13.73
CA SER A 15 -15.78 -0.75 14.06
C SER A 15 -14.46 -0.44 14.77
N LEU A 16 -14.10 -1.23 15.79
CA LEU A 16 -12.84 -1.07 16.52
C LEU A 16 -11.61 -1.33 15.64
N ALA A 17 -11.68 -2.30 14.74
CA ALA A 17 -10.59 -2.59 13.80
C ALA A 17 -10.41 -1.46 12.77
N ASN A 18 -11.52 -0.89 12.28
CA ASN A 18 -11.52 0.19 11.29
C ASN A 18 -11.05 1.54 11.87
N ASP A 19 -11.18 1.73 13.18
CA ASP A 19 -10.91 3.01 13.84
C ASP A 19 -9.46 3.50 13.62
N LYS A 20 -8.50 2.57 13.57
CA LYS A 20 -7.09 2.87 13.26
C LYS A 20 -6.91 3.27 11.79
N ALA A 21 -7.48 2.50 10.86
CA ALA A 21 -7.41 2.78 9.43
C ALA A 21 -8.05 4.13 9.08
N LEU A 22 -9.16 4.48 9.74
CA LEU A 22 -9.84 5.76 9.52
C LEU A 22 -8.99 6.95 9.98
N LYS A 23 -8.27 6.83 11.10
CA LYS A 23 -7.36 7.87 11.60
C LYS A 23 -6.18 8.05 10.64
N GLU A 24 -5.54 6.95 10.24
CA GLU A 24 -4.47 6.94 9.25
C GLU A 24 -4.90 7.59 7.93
N TYR A 25 -6.08 7.24 7.40
CA TYR A 25 -6.63 7.83 6.19
C TYR A 25 -6.80 9.36 6.32
N LYS A 26 -7.32 9.85 7.44
CA LYS A 26 -7.53 11.29 7.67
C LYS A 26 -6.20 12.03 7.72
N GLU A 27 -5.20 11.48 8.39
CA GLU A 27 -3.86 12.04 8.47
C GLU A 27 -3.17 12.05 7.10
N ALA A 28 -3.22 10.94 6.36
CA ALA A 28 -2.68 10.82 5.01
C ALA A 28 -3.34 11.83 4.05
N LYS A 29 -4.67 11.99 4.14
CA LYS A 29 -5.42 12.96 3.33
C LYS A 29 -5.04 14.40 3.68
N ALA A 30 -4.93 14.74 4.96
CA ALA A 30 -4.49 16.07 5.39
C ALA A 30 -3.08 16.36 4.88
N TYR A 31 -2.19 15.37 4.95
CA TYR A 31 -0.83 15.47 4.46
C TYR A 31 -0.77 15.70 2.94
N TYR A 32 -1.57 14.95 2.15
CA TYR A 32 -1.62 15.08 0.69
C TYR A 32 -2.10 16.47 0.22
N HIS A 33 -3.05 17.06 0.95
CA HIS A 33 -3.58 18.38 0.65
C HIS A 33 -2.82 19.54 1.30
N GLY A 34 -1.70 19.28 1.99
CA GLY A 34 -0.89 20.33 2.63
C GLY A 34 -1.50 20.94 3.89
N HIS A 35 -2.54 20.33 4.47
CA HIS A 35 -3.21 20.79 5.69
C HIS A 35 -2.50 20.29 6.97
N GLN A 36 -1.17 20.34 6.97
CA GLN A 36 -0.33 19.78 8.04
C GLN A 36 -0.13 20.77 9.19
N LEU A 37 -0.18 22.08 8.89
CA LEU A 37 0.08 23.13 9.87
C LEU A 37 -1.13 23.33 10.79
N ALA A 38 -0.85 23.50 12.07
CA ALA A 38 -1.87 23.90 13.04
C ALA A 38 -2.42 25.30 12.68
N ALA A 39 -3.70 25.53 12.99
CA ALA A 39 -4.38 26.80 12.71
C ALA A 39 -3.62 28.02 13.28
N GLN A 40 -2.99 27.87 14.45
CA GLN A 40 -2.18 28.94 15.07
C GLN A 40 -0.97 29.35 14.23
N GLU A 41 -0.32 28.41 13.54
CA GLU A 41 0.83 28.71 12.66
C GLU A 41 0.37 29.36 11.35
N LEU A 42 -0.76 28.92 10.81
CA LEU A 42 -1.39 29.57 9.65
C LEU A 42 -1.77 31.02 9.95
N GLU A 43 -2.32 31.30 11.13
CA GLU A 43 -2.61 32.67 11.56
C GLU A 43 -1.35 33.54 11.67
N LYS A 44 -0.25 32.99 12.20
CA LYS A 44 1.03 33.72 12.30
C LYS A 44 1.56 34.09 10.90
N LEU A 45 1.46 33.19 9.93
CA LEU A 45 1.86 33.43 8.54
C LEU A 45 0.97 34.47 7.86
N ALA A 46 -0.35 34.37 8.04
CA ALA A 46 -1.32 35.34 7.53
C ALA A 46 -1.08 36.75 8.07
N ARG A 47 -0.79 36.89 9.37
CA ARG A 47 -0.43 38.19 9.99
C ARG A 47 0.86 38.80 9.42
N ARG A 48 1.76 37.99 8.87
CA ARG A 48 3.00 38.43 8.21
C ARG A 48 2.82 38.71 6.71
N GLY A 49 1.60 38.54 6.17
CA GLY A 49 1.34 38.63 4.73
C GLY A 49 2.03 37.53 3.92
N GLN A 50 2.45 36.43 4.55
CA GLN A 50 3.12 35.32 3.90
C GLN A 50 2.11 34.26 3.48
N ILE A 51 2.23 33.79 2.24
CA ILE A 51 1.44 32.65 1.75
C ILE A 51 2.09 31.37 2.28
N PRO A 52 1.33 30.46 2.92
CA PRO A 52 1.86 29.18 3.35
C PRO A 52 2.32 28.36 2.14
N ILE A 53 3.59 27.97 2.13
CA ILE A 53 4.17 27.05 1.15
C ILE A 53 4.25 25.69 1.82
N TYR A 54 3.74 24.66 1.14
CA TYR A 54 3.84 23.27 1.60
C TYR A 54 4.60 22.46 0.56
N GLU A 55 5.51 21.62 1.02
CA GLU A 55 6.24 20.66 0.19
C GLU A 55 5.95 19.24 0.70
N ASN A 56 5.62 18.34 -0.22
CA ASN A 56 5.29 16.97 0.10
C ASN A 56 6.55 16.08 0.06
N ILE A 57 7.37 16.20 1.11
CA ILE A 57 8.65 15.48 1.22
C ILE A 57 8.44 13.97 1.35
N TYR A 58 7.37 13.52 2.04
CA TYR A 58 7.11 12.09 2.15
C TYR A 58 6.74 11.46 0.81
N LYS A 59 5.99 12.15 -0.06
CA LYS A 59 5.73 11.64 -1.42
C LYS A 59 7.03 11.40 -2.18
N MET A 60 7.96 12.35 -2.14
CA MET A 60 9.27 12.17 -2.77
C MET A 60 10.04 10.97 -2.21
N ILE A 61 10.02 10.75 -0.89
CA ILE A 61 10.68 9.61 -0.25
C ILE A 61 9.97 8.30 -0.61
N CYS A 62 8.64 8.26 -0.54
CA CYS A 62 7.82 7.12 -0.90
C CYS A 62 8.02 6.73 -2.36
N ASP A 63 8.01 7.70 -3.29
CA ASP A 63 8.24 7.46 -4.72
C ASP A 63 9.64 6.87 -4.96
N LYS A 64 10.67 7.34 -4.23
CA LYS A 64 12.02 6.73 -4.27
C LYS A 64 12.00 5.29 -3.78
N ILE A 65 11.39 5.02 -2.63
CA ILE A 65 11.29 3.66 -2.06
C ILE A 65 10.52 2.74 -3.00
N LEU A 66 9.42 3.20 -3.59
CA LEU A 66 8.63 2.45 -4.56
C LEU A 66 9.45 2.16 -5.81
N GLY A 67 10.20 3.13 -6.32
CA GLY A 67 11.14 2.93 -7.43
C GLY A 67 12.13 1.82 -7.12
N TYR A 68 12.76 1.84 -5.94
CA TYR A 68 13.67 0.77 -5.52
C TYR A 68 12.97 -0.59 -5.39
N LYS A 69 11.76 -0.64 -4.84
CA LYS A 69 10.98 -1.88 -4.69
C LYS A 69 10.59 -2.49 -6.03
N ILE A 70 10.18 -1.67 -6.99
CA ILE A 70 9.85 -2.10 -8.35
C ILE A 70 11.12 -2.64 -9.04
N GLN A 71 12.26 -1.96 -8.89
CA GLN A 71 13.54 -2.45 -9.42
C GLN A 71 14.00 -3.75 -8.77
N SER A 72 13.69 -3.97 -7.49
CA SER A 72 14.00 -5.20 -6.76
C SER A 72 12.89 -6.25 -6.87
N LEU A 73 11.93 -6.12 -7.78
CA LEU A 73 10.85 -7.10 -7.92
C LEU A 73 11.45 -8.47 -8.26
N GLN A 74 11.24 -9.44 -7.37
CA GLN A 74 11.74 -10.80 -7.55
C GLN A 74 10.66 -11.65 -8.19
N GLU A 75 11.00 -12.30 -9.30
CA GLU A 75 10.13 -13.30 -9.92
C GLU A 75 10.18 -14.60 -9.12
N ILE A 76 9.01 -15.22 -8.92
CA ILE A 76 8.93 -16.55 -8.32
C ILE A 76 9.53 -17.55 -9.31
N LYS A 77 10.54 -18.30 -8.85
CA LYS A 77 11.20 -19.35 -9.63
C LYS A 77 11.21 -20.66 -8.86
N VAL A 78 10.87 -21.74 -9.56
CA VAL A 78 10.90 -23.10 -9.03
C VAL A 78 12.20 -23.77 -9.45
N SER A 79 12.87 -24.45 -8.53
CA SER A 79 14.08 -25.21 -8.82
C SER A 79 13.93 -26.65 -8.35
N GLY A 80 14.31 -27.61 -9.20
CA GLY A 80 14.36 -29.03 -8.83
C GLY A 80 15.43 -29.26 -7.77
N ARG A 81 15.09 -30.00 -6.71
CA ARG A 81 16.03 -30.28 -5.61
C ARG A 81 17.03 -31.36 -6.00
N GLN A 82 16.62 -32.33 -6.81
CA GLN A 82 17.45 -33.39 -7.38
C GLN A 82 17.53 -33.28 -8.91
N GLU A 83 18.47 -33.97 -9.54
CA GLU A 83 18.67 -33.93 -10.99
C GLU A 83 17.42 -34.41 -11.75
N GLN A 84 16.76 -35.45 -11.24
CA GLN A 84 15.51 -35.96 -11.82
C GLN A 84 14.33 -34.99 -11.76
N ASP A 85 14.37 -33.99 -10.86
CA ASP A 85 13.27 -33.03 -10.68
C ASP A 85 13.43 -31.82 -11.60
N LYS A 86 14.62 -31.62 -12.20
CA LYS A 86 14.90 -30.49 -13.09
C LYS A 86 13.88 -30.38 -14.25
N PRO A 87 13.48 -31.45 -14.94
CA PRO A 87 12.47 -31.36 -16.00
C PRO A 87 11.11 -30.88 -15.50
N LEU A 88 10.68 -31.34 -14.32
CA LEU A 88 9.42 -30.90 -13.71
C LEU A 88 9.49 -29.43 -13.30
N ALA A 89 10.59 -29.00 -12.69
CA ALA A 89 10.79 -27.59 -12.34
C ALA A 89 10.79 -26.69 -13.57
N ASN A 90 11.35 -27.13 -14.70
CA ASN A 90 11.29 -26.38 -15.96
C ASN A 90 9.85 -26.21 -16.45
N LEU A 91 9.06 -27.28 -16.46
CA LEU A 91 7.63 -27.20 -16.83
C LEU A 91 6.86 -26.24 -15.93
N LEU A 92 7.08 -26.30 -14.61
CA LEU A 92 6.41 -25.40 -13.66
C LEU A 92 6.82 -23.93 -13.87
N ASN A 93 8.09 -23.66 -14.19
CA ASN A 93 8.53 -22.31 -14.52
C ASN A 93 7.89 -21.78 -15.81
N ASP A 94 7.72 -22.63 -16.83
CA ASP A 94 7.05 -22.24 -18.07
C ASP A 94 5.58 -21.89 -17.83
N LEU A 95 4.88 -22.67 -16.98
CA LEU A 95 3.51 -22.36 -16.56
C LEU A 95 3.46 -21.04 -15.76
N LEU A 96 4.35 -20.86 -14.79
CA LEU A 96 4.43 -19.62 -14.01
C LEU A 96 4.66 -18.41 -14.92
N ARG A 97 5.49 -18.54 -15.95
CA ARG A 97 5.73 -17.46 -16.91
C ARG A 97 4.47 -17.03 -17.63
N VAL A 98 3.63 -17.98 -18.05
CA VAL A 98 2.35 -17.68 -18.72
C VAL A 98 1.42 -16.88 -17.80
N PHE A 99 1.31 -17.26 -16.53
CA PHE A 99 0.49 -16.53 -15.57
C PHE A 99 1.07 -15.17 -15.20
N ASN A 100 2.38 -15.09 -14.94
CA ASN A 100 3.04 -13.86 -14.54
C ASN A 100 3.08 -12.81 -15.65
N SER A 101 3.01 -13.23 -16.92
CA SER A 101 2.99 -12.32 -18.08
C SER A 101 1.64 -11.63 -18.30
N GLN A 102 0.61 -11.97 -17.51
CA GLN A 102 -0.69 -11.33 -17.61
C GLN A 102 -0.66 -9.93 -16.99
N LYS A 103 -1.24 -8.94 -17.69
CA LYS A 103 -1.29 -7.55 -17.21
C LYS A 103 -1.99 -7.40 -15.86
N ASP A 104 -2.99 -8.24 -15.61
CA ASP A 104 -3.72 -8.22 -14.34
C ASP A 104 -2.84 -8.65 -13.17
N TYR A 105 -1.94 -9.62 -13.39
CA TYR A 105 -0.97 -10.05 -12.38
C TYR A 105 0.04 -8.94 -12.07
N GLU A 106 0.58 -8.29 -13.10
CA GLU A 106 1.49 -7.13 -12.93
C GLU A 106 0.81 -6.01 -12.15
N LYS A 107 -0.46 -5.70 -12.45
CA LYS A 107 -1.25 -4.71 -11.75
C LYS A 107 -1.48 -5.07 -10.27
N GLU A 108 -1.75 -6.33 -9.96
CA GLU A 108 -1.93 -6.80 -8.57
C GLU A 108 -0.61 -6.76 -7.78
N ILE A 109 0.52 -7.10 -8.41
CA ILE A 109 1.84 -6.93 -7.79
C ILE A 109 2.10 -5.48 -7.44
N LEU A 110 1.85 -4.57 -8.40
CA LEU A 110 2.00 -3.14 -8.16
C LEU A 110 1.04 -2.72 -7.04
N THR A 111 -0.23 -3.11 -7.07
CA THR A 111 -1.19 -2.76 -6.00
C THR A 111 -0.76 -3.27 -4.62
N CYS A 112 -0.18 -4.47 -4.54
CA CYS A 112 0.40 -5.00 -3.30
C CYS A 112 1.59 -4.16 -2.80
N LEU A 113 2.45 -3.66 -3.70
CA LEU A 113 3.58 -2.80 -3.34
C LEU A 113 3.15 -1.43 -2.82
N TRP A 114 2.03 -0.92 -3.31
CA TRP A 114 1.48 0.38 -2.90
C TRP A 114 0.81 0.30 -1.52
N GLY A 115 0.55 -0.91 -1.00
CA GLY A 115 -0.29 -1.11 0.16
C GLY A 115 -1.75 -0.81 -0.22
N LYS A 116 -2.69 -1.64 0.23
CA LYS A 116 -4.11 -1.32 0.06
C LYS A 116 -4.40 -0.02 0.81
N ALA A 117 -4.48 1.08 0.06
CA ALA A 117 -5.08 2.33 0.51
C ALA A 117 -6.60 2.20 0.59
#